data_AF-A0AAW8W5M4-F1
#
_entry.id   AF-A0AAW8W5M4-F1
#
_cell.length_a   1.000
_cell.length_b   1.000
_cell.length_c   1.000
_cell.angle_alpha   90.00
_cell.angle_beta   90.00
_cell.angle_gamma   90.00
#
_symmetry.space_group_name_H-M   'P 1'
#
loop_
_entity.id
_entity.type
_entity.pdbx_description
1 polymer ?
#
loop_
_entity_poly.entity_id
_entity_poly.type
_entity_poly.pdbx_seq_one_letter_code
_entity_poly.pdbx_strand_id
1 'polypeptide(L)'
;MPRCDMVDVSNNNGTMTVANWKSMKKYGVRAMVAKLSEGTFFTDQTAKTSIRNAIKAGLHVNGYHFARFTTVAGAKAEAQMAARCALNAGLGKDAVIVLDFEATNLGWNRNAANIKAWVAEVKRMGYPKTDVYTMGSWTNSMPLNNHGRGGWIANYPSNPTGLKFYASYCGWQWTSTKHFPGCYGGFDVSQMYSNFYYGTATKATKPKKAIYYRYNPKMIYARTPINRYKDIKFKHKVDHFPADTVFSIAKVVKYGKITRFQLANGYYITSNKANVNRLYYSVNGGVKRVKSVRGTHRYKDKALKHVVDWQPAGTEFDVAKIVKYGYTTRIQLANGYYISGNKKINKFVK
;
A
#
# COMPACT_ATOMS: atom_id res chain seq x y z
N MET A 1 -35.23 -14.30 -0.41
CA MET A 1 -34.25 -13.19 -0.38
C MET A 1 -32.88 -13.69 -0.82
N PRO A 2 -32.04 -12.85 -1.46
CA PRO A 2 -30.63 -13.16 -1.68
C PRO A 2 -29.88 -13.36 -0.36
N ARG A 3 -28.73 -14.03 -0.42
CA ARG A 3 -27.90 -14.28 0.75
C ARG A 3 -27.26 -12.98 1.27
N CYS A 4 -27.09 -12.91 2.59
CA CYS A 4 -26.39 -11.81 3.26
C CYS A 4 -24.90 -12.15 3.45
N ASP A 5 -24.24 -12.60 2.40
CA ASP A 5 -22.91 -13.22 2.48
C ASP A 5 -21.81 -12.25 2.98
N MET A 6 -21.91 -10.98 2.61
CA MET A 6 -20.94 -9.93 2.91
C MET A 6 -21.65 -8.60 3.22
N VAL A 7 -21.12 -7.84 4.19
CA VAL A 7 -21.58 -6.49 4.56
C VAL A 7 -20.43 -5.50 4.41
N ASP A 8 -20.65 -4.39 3.74
CA ASP A 8 -19.71 -3.29 3.69
C ASP A 8 -20.14 -2.12 4.60
N VAL A 9 -19.15 -1.44 5.17
CA VAL A 9 -19.36 -0.38 6.16
C VAL A 9 -18.37 0.76 6.00
N SER A 10 -18.78 1.93 6.44
CA SER A 10 -17.96 3.14 6.51
C SER A 10 -18.21 3.89 7.81
N ASN A 11 -17.59 5.06 7.96
CA ASN A 11 -17.88 6.00 9.03
C ASN A 11 -19.38 6.38 9.14
N ASN A 12 -20.17 6.25 8.07
CA ASN A 12 -21.62 6.48 8.10
C ASN A 12 -22.36 5.48 9.01
N ASN A 13 -21.83 4.26 9.17
CA ASN A 13 -22.38 3.27 10.10
C ASN A 13 -21.83 3.44 11.53
N GLY A 14 -20.93 4.39 11.74
CA GLY A 14 -20.18 4.54 12.99
C GLY A 14 -19.21 3.38 13.23
N THR A 15 -18.84 3.20 14.50
CA THR A 15 -17.88 2.16 14.89
C THR A 15 -18.58 0.82 15.14
N MET A 16 -18.34 -0.17 14.29
CA MET A 16 -18.95 -1.50 14.41
C MET A 16 -18.38 -2.30 15.59
N THR A 17 -19.25 -2.82 16.45
CA THR A 17 -18.88 -3.61 17.63
C THR A 17 -18.79 -5.11 17.32
N VAL A 18 -18.15 -5.88 18.22
CA VAL A 18 -18.12 -7.36 18.12
C VAL A 18 -19.53 -7.95 18.18
N ALA A 19 -20.43 -7.35 18.98
CA ALA A 19 -21.81 -7.81 19.11
C ALA A 19 -22.59 -7.61 17.80
N ASN A 20 -22.40 -6.47 17.13
CA ASN A 20 -23.03 -6.22 15.81
C ASN A 20 -22.63 -7.30 14.81
N TRP A 21 -21.33 -7.57 14.70
CA TRP A 21 -20.82 -8.60 13.79
C TRP A 21 -21.32 -10.01 14.16
N LYS A 22 -21.38 -10.36 15.44
CA LYS A 22 -21.96 -11.64 15.89
C LYS A 22 -23.45 -11.73 15.55
N SER A 23 -24.20 -10.63 15.65
CA SER A 23 -25.61 -10.59 15.26
C SER A 23 -25.75 -10.85 13.75
N MET A 24 -25.01 -10.12 12.93
CA MET A 24 -24.99 -10.27 11.47
C MET A 24 -24.63 -11.70 11.03
N LYS A 25 -23.70 -12.38 11.71
CA LYS A 25 -23.34 -13.79 11.42
C LYS A 25 -24.52 -14.75 11.53
N LYS A 26 -25.48 -14.50 12.42
CA LYS A 26 -26.70 -15.33 12.56
C LYS A 26 -27.56 -15.29 11.29
N TYR A 27 -27.39 -14.25 10.45
CA TYR A 27 -28.09 -14.06 9.18
C TYR A 27 -27.24 -14.45 7.97
N GLY A 28 -26.11 -15.15 8.18
CA GLY A 28 -25.27 -15.67 7.10
C GLY A 28 -24.11 -14.77 6.69
N VAL A 29 -23.90 -13.63 7.35
CA VAL A 29 -22.74 -12.76 7.07
C VAL A 29 -21.45 -13.49 7.43
N ARG A 30 -20.55 -13.61 6.45
CA ARG A 30 -19.26 -14.31 6.60
C ARG A 30 -18.06 -13.37 6.37
N ALA A 31 -18.24 -12.32 5.58
CA ALA A 31 -17.20 -11.33 5.29
C ALA A 31 -17.67 -9.90 5.54
N MET A 32 -16.70 -9.00 5.73
CA MET A 32 -16.94 -7.56 5.71
C MET A 32 -15.91 -6.79 4.90
N VAL A 33 -16.31 -5.63 4.38
CA VAL A 33 -15.45 -4.67 3.67
C VAL A 33 -15.54 -3.31 4.36
N ALA A 34 -14.44 -2.77 4.86
CA ALA A 34 -14.42 -1.44 5.47
C ALA A 34 -13.97 -0.35 4.49
N LYS A 35 -14.59 0.83 4.49
CA LYS A 35 -14.02 2.01 3.83
C LYS A 35 -12.67 2.29 4.44
N LEU A 36 -11.63 2.39 3.62
CA LEU A 36 -10.27 2.68 4.07
C LEU A 36 -9.95 4.17 3.89
N SER A 37 -10.25 4.69 2.71
CA SER A 37 -9.96 6.06 2.32
C SER A 37 -10.82 6.50 1.15
N GLU A 38 -10.83 7.81 0.89
CA GLU A 38 -11.44 8.42 -0.30
C GLU A 38 -10.51 9.50 -0.86
N GLY A 39 -10.32 9.47 -2.18
CA GLY A 39 -9.32 10.30 -2.85
C GLY A 39 -7.95 10.25 -2.15
N THR A 40 -7.23 11.37 -2.17
CA THR A 40 -5.99 11.53 -1.38
C THR A 40 -6.18 12.33 -0.09
N PHE A 41 -7.43 12.62 0.29
CA PHE A 41 -7.75 13.61 1.33
C PHE A 41 -8.50 13.03 2.53
N PHE A 42 -9.19 11.89 2.39
CA PHE A 42 -10.01 11.33 3.46
C PHE A 42 -9.52 9.95 3.91
N THR A 43 -9.37 9.77 5.23
CA THR A 43 -9.09 8.47 5.86
C THR A 43 -10.23 8.13 6.80
N ASP A 44 -10.81 6.94 6.64
CA ASP A 44 -11.90 6.50 7.51
C ASP A 44 -11.36 6.08 8.89
N GLN A 45 -11.76 6.82 9.93
CA GLN A 45 -11.28 6.58 11.29
C GLN A 45 -11.90 5.34 11.95
N THR A 46 -13.04 4.86 11.44
CA THR A 46 -13.76 3.69 12.01
C THR A 46 -13.16 2.37 11.54
N ALA A 47 -12.54 2.35 10.35
CA ALA A 47 -12.03 1.15 9.67
C ALA A 47 -11.19 0.25 10.59
N LYS A 48 -10.23 0.83 11.31
CA LYS A 48 -9.33 0.10 12.22
C LYS A 48 -10.10 -0.67 13.30
N THR A 49 -11.08 -0.02 13.93
CA THR A 49 -11.86 -0.66 14.99
C THR A 49 -12.84 -1.67 14.42
N SER A 50 -13.53 -1.32 13.33
CA SER A 50 -14.50 -2.20 12.66
C SER A 50 -13.83 -3.50 12.17
N ILE A 51 -12.68 -3.41 11.50
CA ILE A 51 -11.88 -4.57 11.05
C ILE A 51 -11.44 -5.42 12.25
N ARG A 52 -10.85 -4.80 13.28
CA ARG A 52 -10.42 -5.51 14.50
C ARG A 52 -11.57 -6.27 15.15
N ASN A 53 -12.75 -5.67 15.24
CA ASN A 53 -13.91 -6.28 15.87
C ASN A 53 -14.52 -7.39 15.01
N ALA A 54 -14.52 -7.24 13.67
CA ALA A 54 -14.93 -8.27 12.75
C ALA A 54 -14.02 -9.52 12.82
N ILE A 55 -12.70 -9.31 12.93
CA ILE A 55 -11.74 -10.40 13.17
C ILE A 55 -12.08 -11.14 14.47
N LYS A 56 -12.36 -10.42 15.56
CA LYS A 56 -12.75 -11.03 16.85
C LYS A 56 -14.07 -11.80 16.77
N ALA A 57 -15.00 -11.37 15.92
CA ALA A 57 -16.24 -12.08 15.65
C ALA A 57 -16.06 -13.27 14.68
N GLY A 58 -14.86 -13.44 14.11
CA GLY A 58 -14.53 -14.51 13.18
C GLY A 58 -15.14 -14.30 11.79
N LEU A 59 -15.09 -13.08 11.27
CA LEU A 59 -15.41 -12.78 9.87
C LEU A 59 -14.12 -12.71 9.03
N HIS A 60 -14.27 -12.93 7.73
CA HIS A 60 -13.28 -12.51 6.74
C HIS A 60 -13.33 -10.99 6.61
N VAL A 61 -12.17 -10.32 6.52
CA VAL A 61 -12.08 -8.85 6.48
C VAL A 61 -11.36 -8.37 5.23
N ASN A 62 -11.94 -7.36 4.61
CA ASN A 62 -11.45 -6.70 3.40
C ASN A 62 -11.57 -5.19 3.56
N GLY A 63 -11.10 -4.42 2.59
CA GLY A 63 -11.27 -2.97 2.59
C GLY A 63 -11.54 -2.42 1.21
N TYR A 64 -12.14 -1.23 1.15
CA TYR A 64 -12.38 -0.53 -0.11
C TYR A 64 -11.85 0.90 -0.10
N HIS A 65 -11.61 1.44 -1.29
CA HIS A 65 -11.19 2.82 -1.49
C HIS A 65 -12.11 3.51 -2.50
N PHE A 66 -12.76 4.59 -2.08
CA PHE A 66 -13.62 5.39 -2.94
C PHE A 66 -12.77 6.27 -3.86
N ALA A 67 -12.85 6.02 -5.17
CA ALA A 67 -12.04 6.66 -6.18
C ALA A 67 -12.48 8.11 -6.46
N ARG A 68 -11.51 9.02 -6.58
CA ARG A 68 -11.73 10.39 -7.08
C ARG A 68 -10.80 10.74 -8.25
N PHE A 69 -9.92 9.84 -8.65
CA PHE A 69 -8.94 10.10 -9.70
C PHE A 69 -9.58 10.19 -11.09
N THR A 70 -9.00 11.05 -11.93
CA THR A 70 -9.32 11.12 -13.37
C THR A 70 -8.09 10.84 -14.26
N THR A 71 -6.91 10.68 -13.65
CA THR A 71 -5.64 10.47 -14.34
C THR A 71 -4.87 9.28 -13.77
N VAL A 72 -3.95 8.74 -14.57
CA VAL A 72 -3.05 7.64 -14.16
C VAL A 72 -2.19 8.04 -12.95
N ALA A 73 -1.76 9.30 -12.87
CA ALA A 73 -0.97 9.80 -11.75
C ALA A 73 -1.83 9.86 -10.47
N GLY A 74 -3.06 10.37 -10.56
CA GLY A 74 -4.03 10.38 -9.46
C GLY A 74 -4.34 8.96 -8.98
N ALA A 75 -4.56 8.03 -9.91
CA ALA A 75 -4.82 6.62 -9.61
C ALA A 75 -3.70 5.98 -8.79
N LYS A 76 -2.43 6.29 -9.10
CA LYS A 76 -1.29 5.82 -8.30
C LYS A 76 -1.24 6.46 -6.91
N ALA A 77 -1.52 7.76 -6.80
CA ALA A 77 -1.53 8.47 -5.52
C ALA A 77 -2.61 7.92 -4.57
N GLU A 78 -3.80 7.66 -5.13
CA GLU A 78 -4.94 7.05 -4.44
C GLU A 78 -4.67 5.59 -4.05
N ALA A 79 -4.06 4.79 -4.92
CA ALA A 79 -3.60 3.43 -4.58
C ALA A 79 -2.63 3.42 -3.39
N GLN A 80 -1.70 4.37 -3.34
CA GLN A 80 -0.77 4.52 -2.21
C GLN A 80 -1.51 4.95 -0.94
N MET A 81 -2.53 5.81 -1.03
CA MET A 81 -3.41 6.19 0.08
C MET A 81 -4.13 4.95 0.64
N ALA A 82 -4.82 4.20 -0.23
CA ALA A 82 -5.57 3.00 0.13
C ALA A 82 -4.69 1.96 0.84
N ALA A 83 -3.53 1.64 0.27
CA ALA A 83 -2.61 0.65 0.85
C ALA A 83 -2.03 1.09 2.21
N ARG A 84 -1.77 2.40 2.40
CA ARG A 84 -1.33 2.94 3.70
C ARG A 84 -2.45 2.85 4.74
N CYS A 85 -3.68 3.19 4.36
CA CYS A 85 -4.84 3.10 5.25
C CYS A 85 -5.15 1.66 5.62
N ALA A 86 -5.12 0.72 4.66
CA ALA A 86 -5.22 -0.72 4.93
C ALA A 86 -4.19 -1.19 5.96
N LEU A 87 -2.92 -0.79 5.80
CA LEU A 87 -1.86 -1.16 6.73
C LEU A 87 -2.12 -0.60 8.14
N ASN A 88 -2.55 0.66 8.22
CA ASN A 88 -2.84 1.32 9.50
C ASN A 88 -4.08 0.75 10.21
N ALA A 89 -5.06 0.30 9.43
CA ALA A 89 -6.25 -0.38 9.93
C ALA A 89 -5.97 -1.82 10.40
N GLY A 90 -4.78 -2.36 10.11
CA GLY A 90 -4.38 -3.72 10.49
C GLY A 90 -4.88 -4.79 9.54
N LEU A 91 -5.23 -4.42 8.30
CA LEU A 91 -5.69 -5.35 7.28
C LEU A 91 -4.53 -6.26 6.85
N GLY A 92 -4.76 -7.58 6.85
CA GLY A 92 -3.77 -8.57 6.43
C GLY A 92 -3.47 -8.49 4.93
N LYS A 93 -2.31 -9.00 4.51
CA LYS A 93 -1.89 -8.94 3.09
C LYS A 93 -2.75 -9.79 2.16
N ASP A 94 -3.41 -10.82 2.67
CA ASP A 94 -4.30 -11.68 1.88
C ASP A 94 -5.73 -11.15 1.73
N ALA A 95 -6.03 -9.99 2.31
CA ALA A 95 -7.30 -9.30 2.15
C ALA A 95 -7.42 -8.67 0.77
N VAL A 96 -8.65 -8.56 0.28
CA VAL A 96 -8.97 -7.82 -0.94
C VAL A 96 -8.99 -6.32 -0.62
N ILE A 97 -8.30 -5.51 -1.43
CA ILE A 97 -8.55 -4.06 -1.49
C ILE A 97 -9.37 -3.78 -2.74
N VAL A 98 -10.63 -3.41 -2.52
CA VAL A 98 -11.57 -3.06 -3.58
C VAL A 98 -11.35 -1.61 -4.00
N LEU A 99 -11.28 -1.38 -5.30
CA LEU A 99 -11.44 -0.06 -5.87
C LEU A 99 -12.93 0.21 -6.06
N ASP A 100 -13.48 1.13 -5.29
CA ASP A 100 -14.85 1.61 -5.43
C ASP A 100 -14.85 2.74 -6.47
N PHE A 101 -15.31 2.42 -7.69
CA PHE A 101 -15.23 3.27 -8.88
C PHE A 101 -16.62 3.70 -9.33
N GLU A 102 -17.14 4.74 -8.69
CA GLU A 102 -18.51 5.22 -8.95
C GLU A 102 -18.64 6.75 -9.06
N ALA A 103 -17.52 7.48 -9.05
CA ALA A 103 -17.53 8.94 -8.97
C ALA A 103 -17.41 9.65 -10.34
N THR A 104 -16.58 9.14 -11.24
CA THR A 104 -16.32 9.81 -12.52
C THR A 104 -16.04 8.79 -13.62
N ASN A 105 -16.91 8.75 -14.61
CA ASN A 105 -16.76 7.87 -15.77
C ASN A 105 -16.14 8.64 -16.94
N LEU A 106 -14.96 8.22 -17.39
CA LEU A 106 -14.21 8.87 -18.47
C LEU A 106 -14.27 8.10 -19.81
N GLY A 107 -15.07 7.04 -19.87
CA GLY A 107 -15.10 6.08 -20.97
C GLY A 107 -14.02 4.99 -20.85
N TRP A 108 -14.26 3.87 -21.54
CA TRP A 108 -13.50 2.61 -21.40
C TRP A 108 -11.98 2.79 -21.39
N ASN A 109 -11.42 3.43 -22.42
CA ASN A 109 -9.95 3.52 -22.57
C ASN A 109 -9.28 4.26 -21.41
N ARG A 110 -9.85 5.37 -20.95
CA ARG A 110 -9.30 6.17 -19.84
C ARG A 110 -9.50 5.47 -18.50
N ASN A 111 -10.68 4.91 -18.25
CA ASN A 111 -10.95 4.14 -17.05
C ASN A 111 -10.02 2.92 -16.96
N ALA A 112 -9.82 2.19 -18.06
CA ALA A 112 -8.93 1.05 -18.13
C ALA A 112 -7.49 1.39 -17.78
N ALA A 113 -6.95 2.48 -18.35
CA ALA A 113 -5.60 2.94 -18.04
C ALA A 113 -5.43 3.30 -16.57
N ASN A 114 -6.41 4.03 -16.00
CA ASN A 114 -6.37 4.47 -14.60
C ASN A 114 -6.49 3.29 -13.63
N ILE A 115 -7.47 2.39 -13.84
CA ILE A 115 -7.69 1.20 -13.00
C ILE A 115 -6.48 0.27 -13.06
N LYS A 116 -5.91 0.03 -14.26
CA LYS A 116 -4.69 -0.77 -14.41
C LYS A 116 -3.53 -0.20 -13.59
N ALA A 117 -3.36 1.13 -13.61
CA ALA A 117 -2.33 1.80 -12.82
C ALA A 117 -2.57 1.70 -11.31
N TRP A 118 -3.82 1.87 -10.87
CA TRP A 118 -4.21 1.70 -9.46
C TRP A 118 -3.93 0.29 -8.97
N VAL A 119 -4.39 -0.74 -9.71
CA VAL A 119 -4.20 -2.16 -9.36
C VAL A 119 -2.71 -2.50 -9.27
N ALA A 120 -1.92 -2.09 -10.26
CA ALA A 120 -0.47 -2.33 -10.26
C ALA A 120 0.21 -1.70 -9.02
N GLU A 121 -0.23 -0.50 -8.63
CA GLU A 121 0.35 0.21 -7.49
C GLU A 121 -0.05 -0.38 -6.13
N VAL A 122 -1.31 -0.81 -5.95
CA VAL A 122 -1.74 -1.54 -4.75
C VAL A 122 -0.96 -2.85 -4.59
N LYS A 123 -0.79 -3.61 -5.68
CA LYS A 123 0.06 -4.82 -5.70
C LYS A 123 1.51 -4.50 -5.35
N ARG A 124 2.08 -3.42 -5.91
CA ARG A 124 3.44 -2.95 -5.57
C ARG A 124 3.59 -2.58 -4.09
N MET A 125 2.54 -2.05 -3.47
CA MET A 125 2.46 -1.72 -2.04
C MET A 125 2.24 -2.96 -1.15
N GLY A 126 2.17 -4.14 -1.76
CA GLY A 126 2.18 -5.44 -1.09
C GLY A 126 0.80 -5.95 -0.73
N TYR A 127 -0.26 -5.56 -1.44
CA TYR A 127 -1.58 -6.18 -1.36
C TYR A 127 -1.89 -6.83 -2.71
N PRO A 128 -1.66 -8.15 -2.87
CA PRO A 128 -1.76 -8.83 -4.16
C PRO A 128 -3.19 -8.98 -4.69
N LYS A 129 -4.20 -8.90 -3.84
CA LYS A 129 -5.62 -9.09 -4.21
C LYS A 129 -6.35 -7.76 -4.30
N THR A 130 -6.92 -7.51 -5.46
CA THR A 130 -7.73 -6.33 -5.77
C THR A 130 -8.99 -6.75 -6.50
N ASP A 131 -10.06 -6.00 -6.30
CA ASP A 131 -11.28 -6.10 -7.10
C ASP A 131 -11.79 -4.70 -7.46
N VAL A 132 -12.76 -4.60 -8.35
CA VAL A 132 -13.43 -3.33 -8.69
C VAL A 132 -14.89 -3.43 -8.32
N TYR A 133 -15.38 -2.42 -7.60
CA TYR A 133 -16.79 -2.21 -7.32
C TYR A 133 -17.34 -1.06 -8.16
N THR A 134 -18.57 -1.22 -8.66
CA THR A 134 -19.30 -0.20 -9.45
C THR A 134 -20.80 -0.54 -9.49
N MET A 135 -21.64 0.41 -9.92
CA MET A 135 -23.04 0.13 -10.25
C MET A 135 -23.21 -0.62 -11.58
N GLY A 136 -24.32 -1.36 -11.71
CA GLY A 136 -24.66 -2.16 -12.89
C GLY A 136 -24.61 -1.42 -14.23
N SER A 137 -25.01 -0.15 -14.24
CA SER A 137 -25.01 0.71 -15.45
C SER A 137 -23.61 1.02 -15.98
N TRP A 138 -22.56 0.78 -15.20
CA TRP A 138 -21.17 1.11 -15.54
C TRP A 138 -20.33 -0.12 -15.93
N THR A 139 -20.93 -1.31 -15.93
CA THR A 139 -20.24 -2.58 -16.25
C THR A 139 -19.55 -2.59 -17.62
N ASN A 140 -20.08 -1.86 -18.60
CA ASN A 140 -19.48 -1.71 -19.94
C ASN A 140 -18.56 -0.50 -20.10
N SER A 141 -18.24 0.21 -19.02
CA SER A 141 -17.43 1.44 -19.06
C SER A 141 -15.99 1.25 -18.58
N MET A 142 -15.62 0.06 -18.10
CA MET A 142 -14.31 -0.19 -17.50
C MET A 142 -13.98 -1.68 -17.37
N PRO A 143 -12.69 -2.04 -17.24
CA PRO A 143 -12.31 -3.40 -16.94
C PRO A 143 -12.60 -3.77 -15.48
N LEU A 144 -13.49 -4.75 -15.31
CA LEU A 144 -13.77 -5.38 -14.02
C LEU A 144 -12.82 -6.58 -13.82
N ASN A 145 -11.54 -6.28 -13.63
CA ASN A 145 -10.39 -7.18 -13.41
C ASN A 145 -10.13 -8.28 -14.49
N ASN A 146 -8.84 -8.50 -14.77
CA ASN A 146 -8.29 -9.04 -16.02
C ASN A 146 -8.13 -10.57 -16.08
N HIS A 147 -8.75 -11.35 -15.19
CA HIS A 147 -8.70 -12.81 -15.24
C HIS A 147 -9.99 -13.41 -14.70
N GLY A 148 -10.97 -13.62 -15.60
CA GLY A 148 -12.14 -14.50 -15.42
C GLY A 148 -12.84 -14.43 -14.07
N ARG A 149 -13.91 -13.59 -14.01
CA ARG A 149 -14.89 -13.44 -12.91
C ARG A 149 -14.53 -12.42 -11.82
N GLY A 150 -13.92 -11.29 -12.18
CA GLY A 150 -13.77 -10.14 -11.28
C GLY A 150 -15.01 -9.24 -11.25
N GLY A 151 -15.15 -8.41 -10.23
CA GLY A 151 -16.18 -7.38 -10.12
C GLY A 151 -17.17 -7.61 -8.97
N TRP A 152 -17.48 -6.55 -8.24
CA TRP A 152 -18.53 -6.51 -7.23
C TRP A 152 -19.55 -5.44 -7.63
N ILE A 153 -20.76 -5.85 -8.00
CA ILE A 153 -21.69 -4.98 -8.72
C ILE A 153 -22.86 -4.58 -7.85
N ALA A 154 -23.18 -3.29 -7.79
CA ALA A 154 -24.38 -2.79 -7.13
C ALA A 154 -25.57 -2.71 -8.10
N ASN A 155 -26.71 -3.24 -7.64
CA ASN A 155 -28.03 -3.04 -8.26
C ASN A 155 -29.12 -3.38 -7.24
N TYR A 156 -30.01 -2.44 -6.95
CA TYR A 156 -31.00 -2.56 -5.87
C TYR A 156 -32.42 -2.65 -6.44
N PRO A 157 -32.89 -3.84 -6.84
CA PRO A 157 -34.27 -4.02 -7.30
C PRO A 157 -35.25 -3.80 -6.14
N SER A 158 -36.44 -3.30 -6.43
CA SER A 158 -37.51 -3.11 -5.43
C SER A 158 -37.90 -4.41 -4.72
N ASN A 159 -37.86 -5.55 -5.43
CA ASN A 159 -38.00 -6.88 -4.86
C ASN A 159 -36.85 -7.80 -5.32
N PRO A 160 -35.87 -8.10 -4.46
CA PRO A 160 -34.74 -8.97 -4.81
C PRO A 160 -35.05 -10.47 -4.68
N THR A 161 -36.27 -10.86 -4.31
CA THR A 161 -36.62 -12.27 -4.05
C THR A 161 -36.48 -13.12 -5.30
N GLY A 162 -35.70 -14.21 -5.20
CA GLY A 162 -35.47 -15.15 -6.30
C GLY A 162 -34.42 -14.71 -7.32
N LEU A 163 -34.01 -13.43 -7.31
CA LEU A 163 -33.04 -12.88 -8.26
C LEU A 163 -31.60 -13.35 -7.96
N LYS A 164 -30.80 -13.44 -9.03
CA LYS A 164 -29.37 -13.78 -9.00
C LYS A 164 -28.58 -12.93 -9.99
N PHE A 165 -28.68 -11.61 -9.87
CA PHE A 165 -27.96 -10.70 -10.78
C PHE A 165 -26.45 -10.87 -10.64
N TYR A 166 -25.75 -10.64 -11.75
CA TYR A 166 -24.28 -10.65 -11.84
C TYR A 166 -23.64 -11.96 -11.35
N ALA A 167 -24.31 -13.11 -11.55
CA ALA A 167 -23.80 -14.42 -11.13
C ALA A 167 -22.44 -14.82 -11.76
N SER A 168 -22.03 -14.16 -12.85
CA SER A 168 -20.72 -14.33 -13.49
C SER A 168 -19.59 -13.49 -12.85
N TYR A 169 -19.91 -12.58 -11.93
CA TYR A 169 -18.97 -11.69 -11.23
C TYR A 169 -18.63 -12.22 -9.82
N CYS A 170 -17.78 -11.53 -9.04
CA CYS A 170 -17.47 -11.95 -7.67
C CYS A 170 -18.67 -11.86 -6.74
N GLY A 171 -19.50 -10.84 -6.89
CA GLY A 171 -20.64 -10.61 -6.02
C GLY A 171 -21.58 -9.52 -6.49
N TRP A 172 -22.76 -9.51 -5.89
CA TRP A 172 -23.84 -8.56 -6.16
C TRP A 172 -24.27 -7.92 -4.84
N GLN A 173 -24.08 -6.60 -4.72
CA GLN A 173 -24.68 -5.79 -3.65
C GLN A 173 -26.13 -5.52 -4.03
N TRP A 174 -27.05 -6.17 -3.32
CA TRP A 174 -28.45 -6.25 -3.70
C TRP A 174 -29.35 -5.28 -2.90
N THR A 175 -28.84 -4.68 -1.84
CA THR A 175 -29.54 -3.66 -1.04
C THR A 175 -28.56 -2.78 -0.29
N SER A 176 -28.99 -1.55 0.01
CA SER A 176 -28.34 -0.61 0.91
C SER A 176 -29.08 -0.36 2.23
N THR A 177 -30.20 -1.08 2.45
CA THR A 177 -31.17 -0.75 3.51
C THR A 177 -31.46 -1.92 4.45
N LYS A 178 -30.65 -2.98 4.44
CA LYS A 178 -30.91 -4.14 5.29
C LYS A 178 -30.70 -3.80 6.76
N HIS A 179 -31.70 -4.04 7.59
CA HIS A 179 -31.56 -4.00 9.05
C HIS A 179 -31.18 -5.37 9.62
N PHE A 180 -30.31 -5.34 10.63
CA PHE A 180 -29.94 -6.49 11.45
C PHE A 180 -30.26 -6.20 12.93
N PRO A 181 -30.83 -7.14 13.68
CA PRO A 181 -31.13 -6.93 15.10
C PRO A 181 -29.89 -6.54 15.91
N GLY A 182 -30.04 -5.55 16.79
CA GLY A 182 -28.93 -5.04 17.60
C GLY A 182 -27.88 -4.26 16.80
N CYS A 183 -28.16 -3.87 15.55
CA CYS A 183 -27.34 -2.99 14.74
C CYS A 183 -28.15 -1.74 14.36
N TYR A 184 -27.55 -0.55 14.51
CA TYR A 184 -28.21 0.71 14.18
C TYR A 184 -28.02 1.04 12.69
N GLY A 185 -29.07 1.54 12.03
CA GLY A 185 -29.06 1.94 10.63
C GLY A 185 -29.30 0.81 9.62
N GLY A 186 -29.40 1.19 8.35
CA GLY A 186 -29.42 0.27 7.21
C GLY A 186 -28.00 -0.12 6.81
N PHE A 187 -27.85 -1.32 6.25
CA PHE A 187 -26.58 -1.86 5.81
C PHE A 187 -26.61 -2.24 4.34
N ASP A 188 -25.48 -1.99 3.70
CA ASP A 188 -25.15 -2.49 2.38
C ASP A 188 -24.83 -3.99 2.47
N VAL A 189 -25.56 -4.80 1.70
CA VAL A 189 -25.49 -6.26 1.78
C VAL A 189 -25.34 -6.88 0.40
N SER A 190 -24.40 -7.83 0.34
CA SER A 190 -24.03 -8.51 -0.88
C SER A 190 -24.21 -10.02 -0.80
N GLN A 191 -24.63 -10.60 -1.92
CA GLN A 191 -24.57 -12.03 -2.21
C GLN A 191 -23.30 -12.29 -3.01
N MET A 192 -22.45 -13.21 -2.54
CA MET A 192 -21.18 -13.50 -3.20
C MET A 192 -21.29 -14.77 -4.04
N TYR A 193 -20.69 -14.77 -5.22
CA TYR A 193 -20.64 -15.91 -6.15
C TYR A 193 -19.26 -16.56 -6.22
N SER A 194 -18.25 -15.96 -5.58
CA SER A 194 -16.89 -16.50 -5.51
C SER A 194 -16.37 -16.49 -4.08
N ASN A 195 -15.35 -17.32 -3.82
CA ASN A 195 -14.64 -17.33 -2.54
C ASN A 195 -13.54 -16.25 -2.45
N PHE A 196 -13.47 -15.31 -3.41
CA PHE A 196 -12.38 -14.34 -3.52
C PHE A 196 -12.23 -13.47 -2.27
N TYR A 197 -13.35 -13.15 -1.62
CA TYR A 197 -13.43 -12.34 -0.39
C TYR A 197 -13.31 -13.17 0.91
N TYR A 198 -13.22 -14.50 0.81
CA TYR A 198 -13.15 -15.43 1.95
C TYR A 198 -11.74 -15.99 2.18
N GLY A 199 -10.71 -15.21 1.85
CA GLY A 199 -9.33 -15.58 2.17
C GLY A 199 -9.18 -15.91 3.66
N THR A 200 -8.30 -16.88 3.97
CA THR A 200 -8.04 -17.39 5.33
C THR A 200 -8.13 -16.26 6.34
N ALA A 201 -9.07 -16.36 7.29
CA ALA A 201 -9.29 -15.39 8.35
C ALA A 201 -7.92 -14.86 8.80
N THR A 202 -7.58 -13.64 8.39
CA THR A 202 -6.23 -13.14 8.56
C THR A 202 -6.08 -12.96 10.06
N LYS A 203 -5.41 -13.92 10.71
CA LYS A 203 -4.84 -13.75 12.04
C LYS A 203 -4.25 -12.35 12.01
N ALA A 204 -4.80 -11.45 12.83
CA ALA A 204 -4.39 -10.04 12.85
C ALA A 204 -2.86 -10.03 12.77
N THR A 205 -2.31 -9.62 11.62
CA THR A 205 -0.87 -9.61 11.50
C THR A 205 -0.43 -8.59 12.52
N LYS A 206 0.17 -9.05 13.63
CA LYS A 206 0.79 -8.14 14.59
C LYS A 206 1.60 -7.17 13.74
N PRO A 207 1.35 -5.85 13.82
CA PRO A 207 2.06 -4.90 12.99
C PRO A 207 3.54 -5.24 13.12
N LYS A 208 4.22 -5.52 11.99
CA LYS A 208 5.64 -5.89 12.02
C LYS A 208 6.33 -4.84 12.88
N LYS A 209 6.95 -5.28 13.99
CA LYS A 209 7.60 -4.37 14.92
C LYS A 209 8.47 -3.43 14.10
N ALA A 210 8.26 -2.12 14.27
CA ALA A 210 9.01 -1.12 13.54
C ALA A 210 10.51 -1.40 13.72
N ILE A 211 11.22 -1.54 12.60
CA ILE A 211 12.65 -1.84 12.62
C ILE A 211 13.39 -0.51 12.47
N TYR A 212 14.30 -0.25 13.40
CA TYR A 212 15.09 0.97 13.42
C TYR A 212 16.56 0.67 13.09
N TYR A 213 17.29 1.64 12.57
CA TYR A 213 18.74 1.50 12.39
C TYR A 213 19.44 1.48 13.75
N ARG A 214 20.26 0.45 13.99
CA ARG A 214 21.10 0.32 15.19
C ARG A 214 22.55 0.75 14.98
N TYR A 215 22.89 1.16 13.76
CA TYR A 215 24.22 1.59 13.35
C TYR A 215 24.09 2.84 12.48
N ASN A 216 25.12 3.66 12.41
CA ASN A 216 25.12 4.87 11.59
C ASN A 216 25.37 4.53 10.10
N PRO A 217 24.38 4.69 9.20
CA PRO A 217 24.56 4.44 7.77
C PRO A 217 25.31 5.56 7.03
N LYS A 218 25.70 6.63 7.73
CA LYS A 218 26.32 7.89 7.25
C LYS A 218 25.45 8.71 6.31
N MET A 219 24.85 8.11 5.31
CA MET A 219 23.90 8.78 4.42
C MET A 219 22.64 7.93 4.23
N ILE A 220 21.48 8.58 4.30
CA ILE A 220 20.18 7.97 4.03
C ILE A 220 19.39 8.81 3.02
N TYR A 221 18.35 8.22 2.45
CA TYR A 221 17.28 8.95 1.79
C TYR A 221 15.93 8.59 2.41
N ALA A 222 15.01 9.55 2.39
CA ALA A 222 13.63 9.36 2.83
C ALA A 222 12.87 8.49 1.81
N ARG A 223 12.21 7.42 2.28
CA ARG A 223 11.31 6.59 1.46
C ARG A 223 9.89 7.15 1.43
N THR A 224 9.52 7.89 2.46
CA THR A 224 8.25 8.58 2.63
C THR A 224 8.55 10.02 2.98
N PRO A 225 7.60 10.95 2.86
CA PRO A 225 7.74 12.25 3.50
C PRO A 225 8.01 12.07 5.00
N ILE A 226 8.95 12.85 5.55
CA ILE A 226 9.35 12.80 6.95
C ILE A 226 9.53 14.21 7.51
N ASN A 227 9.46 14.33 8.83
CA ASN A 227 9.72 15.60 9.51
C ASN A 227 11.05 15.57 10.26
N ARG A 228 11.60 16.77 10.48
CA ARG A 228 12.72 17.03 11.38
C ARG A 228 12.23 17.70 12.66
N TYR A 229 12.86 17.37 13.77
CA TYR A 229 12.45 17.79 15.10
C TYR A 229 13.61 18.37 15.90
N LYS A 230 13.35 19.39 16.74
CA LYS A 230 14.37 19.94 17.66
C LYS A 230 14.76 18.93 18.73
N ASP A 231 13.79 18.16 19.22
CA ASP A 231 13.97 17.23 20.33
C ASP A 231 13.87 15.76 19.90
N ILE A 232 14.53 14.89 20.67
CA ILE A 232 14.57 13.45 20.43
C ILE A 232 13.20 12.76 20.60
N LYS A 233 12.27 13.39 21.35
CA LYS A 233 10.92 12.86 21.62
C LYS A 233 9.97 13.12 20.45
N PHE A 234 10.37 13.96 19.49
CA PHE A 234 9.57 14.44 18.35
C PHE A 234 8.37 15.29 18.76
N LYS A 235 8.50 16.11 19.80
CA LYS A 235 7.44 17.04 20.22
C LYS A 235 7.42 18.34 19.41
N HIS A 236 8.58 18.84 19.00
CA HIS A 236 8.72 20.13 18.32
C HIS A 236 9.19 19.93 16.89
N LYS A 237 8.21 19.88 15.96
CA LYS A 237 8.46 19.82 14.52
C LYS A 237 9.13 21.12 14.06
N VAL A 238 10.15 21.00 13.19
CA VAL A 238 10.80 22.15 12.56
C VAL A 238 10.44 22.19 11.09
N ASP A 239 10.77 21.13 10.35
CA ASP A 239 10.61 21.10 8.91
C ASP A 239 9.92 19.82 8.44
N HIS A 240 9.36 19.91 7.23
CA HIS A 240 8.84 18.80 6.48
C HIS A 240 9.70 18.55 5.24
N PHE A 241 10.00 17.30 4.95
CA PHE A 241 10.77 16.89 3.79
C PHE A 241 9.99 15.86 2.97
N PRO A 242 9.93 16.01 1.63
CA PRO A 242 9.29 15.01 0.78
C PRO A 242 10.08 13.69 0.78
N ALA A 243 9.49 12.67 0.15
CA ALA A 243 10.25 11.47 -0.16
C ALA A 243 11.46 11.80 -1.04
N ASP A 244 12.44 10.90 -1.07
CA ASP A 244 13.68 11.00 -1.83
C ASP A 244 14.69 12.07 -1.37
N THR A 245 14.37 12.90 -0.38
CA THR A 245 15.35 13.80 0.25
C THR A 245 16.49 13.01 0.89
N VAL A 246 17.74 13.45 0.66
CA VAL A 246 18.96 12.81 1.17
C VAL A 246 19.43 13.53 2.44
N PHE A 247 19.88 12.76 3.43
CA PHE A 247 20.39 13.28 4.69
C PHE A 247 21.73 12.65 5.06
N SER A 248 22.65 13.49 5.53
CA SER A 248 23.87 13.06 6.22
C SER A 248 23.59 12.86 7.71
N ILE A 249 23.97 11.71 8.24
CA ILE A 249 23.67 11.30 9.61
C ILE A 249 24.91 11.45 10.48
N ALA A 250 24.85 12.37 11.43
CA ALA A 250 25.92 12.60 12.39
C ALA A 250 26.04 11.41 13.36
N LYS A 251 24.93 11.04 14.02
CA LYS A 251 24.90 9.89 14.94
C LYS A 251 23.53 9.22 15.03
N VAL A 252 23.53 8.00 15.57
CA VAL A 252 22.32 7.26 15.94
C VAL A 252 22.15 7.38 17.45
N VAL A 253 20.99 7.80 17.91
CA VAL A 253 20.70 8.02 19.34
C VAL A 253 19.56 7.10 19.77
N LYS A 254 19.70 6.47 20.94
CA LYS A 254 18.66 5.60 21.53
C LYS A 254 17.63 6.46 22.26
N TYR A 255 16.35 6.11 22.12
CA TYR A 255 15.25 6.69 22.86
C TYR A 255 14.30 5.56 23.27
N GLY A 256 14.36 5.15 24.54
CA GLY A 256 13.68 3.94 25.02
C GLY A 256 14.12 2.70 24.23
N LYS A 257 13.15 2.01 23.61
CA LYS A 257 13.37 0.78 22.81
C LYS A 257 13.66 1.04 21.32
N ILE A 258 13.66 2.31 20.89
CA ILE A 258 13.85 2.70 19.50
C ILE A 258 15.10 3.56 19.34
N THR A 259 15.48 3.86 18.10
CA THR A 259 16.57 4.80 17.79
C THR A 259 16.09 5.92 16.86
N ARG A 260 16.77 7.05 16.92
CA ARG A 260 16.59 8.22 16.04
C ARG A 260 17.93 8.57 15.40
N PHE A 261 17.88 9.26 14.27
CA PHE A 261 19.07 9.88 13.70
C PHE A 261 19.17 11.31 14.19
N GLN A 262 20.36 11.70 14.64
CA GLN A 262 20.71 13.10 14.85
C GLN A 262 21.52 13.59 13.66
N LEU A 263 21.18 14.78 13.17
CA LEU A 263 21.87 15.49 12.11
C LEU A 263 22.98 16.37 12.68
N ALA A 264 23.83 16.93 11.81
CA ALA A 264 24.96 17.77 12.23
C ALA A 264 24.53 19.01 13.03
N ASN A 265 23.35 19.57 12.71
CA ASN A 265 22.77 20.71 13.41
C ASN A 265 22.10 20.34 14.76
N GLY A 266 22.29 19.12 15.25
CA GLY A 266 21.71 18.65 16.51
C GLY A 266 20.25 18.20 16.45
N TYR A 267 19.53 18.44 15.34
CA TYR A 267 18.13 18.04 15.17
C TYR A 267 17.95 16.57 14.82
N TYR A 268 16.73 16.07 14.95
CA TYR A 268 16.42 14.65 14.88
C TYR A 268 15.46 14.30 13.75
N ILE A 269 15.70 13.17 13.11
CA ILE A 269 14.79 12.54 12.14
C ILE A 269 14.61 11.05 12.45
N THR A 270 13.58 10.42 11.87
CA THR A 270 13.27 9.02 12.14
C THR A 270 14.37 8.09 11.61
N SER A 271 14.69 7.02 12.36
CA SER A 271 15.54 5.93 11.88
C SER A 271 14.73 4.67 11.51
N ASN A 272 13.40 4.77 11.46
CA ASN A 272 12.52 3.66 11.08
C ASN A 272 12.78 3.27 9.61
N LYS A 273 13.22 2.02 9.38
CA LYS A 273 13.58 1.49 8.06
C LYS A 273 12.41 1.46 7.06
N ALA A 274 11.17 1.59 7.52
CA ALA A 274 10.01 1.79 6.65
C ALA A 274 10.02 3.18 5.98
N ASN A 275 10.51 4.19 6.69
CA ASN A 275 10.46 5.60 6.28
C ASN A 275 11.79 6.09 5.68
N VAL A 276 12.91 5.39 5.94
CA VAL A 276 14.24 5.78 5.47
C VAL A 276 15.07 4.58 5.02
N ASN A 277 16.01 4.81 4.09
CA ASN A 277 16.96 3.79 3.65
C ASN A 277 18.36 4.35 3.54
N ARG A 278 19.37 3.54 3.85
CA ARG A 278 20.78 3.86 3.57
C ARG A 278 20.99 4.11 2.07
N LEU A 279 21.66 5.21 1.76
CA LEU A 279 21.90 5.68 0.39
C LEU A 279 22.85 4.76 -0.38
N TYR A 280 23.85 4.20 0.31
CA TYR A 280 24.85 3.32 -0.28
C TYR A 280 24.58 1.83 0.02
N TYR A 281 25.05 0.94 -0.85
CA TYR A 281 24.97 -0.51 -0.64
C TYR A 281 25.88 -0.99 0.50
N SER A 282 25.67 -2.23 0.96
CA SER A 282 26.42 -2.81 2.09
C SER A 282 27.42 -3.72 1.44
N VAL A 283 28.63 -3.76 1.99
CA VAL A 283 29.67 -4.68 1.53
C VAL A 283 29.13 -6.12 1.55
N ASN A 284 28.40 -6.49 2.61
CA ASN A 284 27.80 -7.82 2.77
C ASN A 284 26.33 -7.86 2.35
N GLY A 285 25.97 -7.07 1.33
CA GLY A 285 24.59 -6.84 0.93
C GLY A 285 23.97 -7.87 -0.03
N GLY A 286 24.77 -8.79 -0.57
CA GLY A 286 24.31 -9.81 -1.53
C GLY A 286 23.76 -9.23 -2.85
N VAL A 287 24.25 -8.06 -3.27
CA VAL A 287 23.78 -7.39 -4.49
C VAL A 287 24.40 -8.08 -5.69
N LYS A 288 23.58 -8.73 -6.53
CA LYS A 288 24.04 -9.44 -7.74
C LYS A 288 23.88 -8.64 -9.02
N ARG A 289 22.85 -7.80 -9.11
CA ARG A 289 22.56 -6.99 -10.29
C ARG A 289 22.02 -5.62 -9.92
N VAL A 290 22.41 -4.62 -10.69
CA VAL A 290 21.90 -3.24 -10.55
C VAL A 290 21.54 -2.66 -11.90
N LYS A 291 20.59 -1.72 -11.89
CA LYS A 291 20.14 -0.95 -13.04
C LYS A 291 20.39 0.52 -12.81
N SER A 292 21.01 1.19 -13.78
CA SER A 292 21.19 2.62 -13.76
C SER A 292 19.86 3.33 -14.00
N VAL A 293 19.47 4.25 -13.10
CA VAL A 293 18.18 4.96 -13.17
C VAL A 293 18.31 6.27 -13.93
N ARG A 294 19.49 6.90 -13.90
CA ARG A 294 19.75 8.22 -14.50
C ARG A 294 20.91 8.21 -15.50
N GLY A 295 21.41 7.02 -15.82
CA GLY A 295 22.72 6.85 -16.46
C GLY A 295 23.86 6.95 -15.44
N THR A 296 24.99 6.32 -15.77
CA THR A 296 26.18 6.29 -14.91
C THR A 296 27.44 6.16 -15.76
N HIS A 297 28.52 6.81 -15.33
CA HIS A 297 29.84 6.50 -15.86
C HIS A 297 30.35 5.18 -15.28
N ARG A 298 31.11 4.44 -16.09
CA ARG A 298 32.00 3.37 -15.61
C ARG A 298 33.40 3.92 -15.41
N TYR A 299 34.12 3.37 -14.44
CA TYR A 299 35.44 3.84 -14.05
C TYR A 299 36.43 2.68 -13.93
N LYS A 300 37.70 2.95 -14.24
CA LYS A 300 38.78 1.96 -14.06
C LYS A 300 39.12 1.73 -12.59
N ASP A 301 38.91 2.74 -11.75
CA ASP A 301 39.34 2.75 -10.36
C ASP A 301 38.20 2.93 -9.35
N LYS A 302 38.43 2.46 -8.12
CA LYS A 302 37.48 2.58 -7.01
C LYS A 302 37.25 4.02 -6.52
N ALA A 303 38.17 4.95 -6.79
CA ALA A 303 38.00 6.36 -6.41
C ALA A 303 37.02 7.07 -7.35
N LEU A 304 36.70 6.48 -8.51
CA LEU A 304 35.89 7.04 -9.58
C LEU A 304 36.53 8.28 -10.20
N LYS A 305 37.84 8.24 -10.45
CA LYS A 305 38.58 9.35 -11.07
C LYS A 305 38.81 9.16 -12.57
N HIS A 306 39.00 7.93 -13.03
CA HIS A 306 39.31 7.62 -14.43
C HIS A 306 38.09 7.02 -15.12
N VAL A 307 37.34 7.89 -15.81
CA VAL A 307 36.16 7.51 -16.59
C VAL A 307 36.59 6.60 -17.74
N VAL A 308 35.81 5.54 -17.95
CA VAL A 308 35.91 4.67 -19.13
C VAL A 308 34.93 5.17 -20.18
N ASP A 309 33.64 5.15 -19.84
CA ASP A 309 32.56 5.57 -20.73
C ASP A 309 31.30 5.93 -19.93
N TRP A 310 30.33 6.50 -20.64
CA TRP A 310 28.98 6.75 -20.15
C TRP A 310 28.04 5.60 -20.51
N GLN A 311 27.15 5.25 -19.59
CA GLN A 311 26.11 4.26 -19.79
C GLN A 311 24.73 4.91 -19.57
N PRO A 312 23.77 4.74 -20.51
CA PRO A 312 22.47 5.39 -20.42
C PRO A 312 21.62 4.88 -19.25
N ALA A 313 20.56 5.63 -18.95
CA ALA A 313 19.53 5.17 -18.03
C ALA A 313 18.90 3.88 -18.58
N GLY A 314 18.65 2.92 -17.71
CA GLY A 314 18.12 1.62 -18.07
C GLY A 314 19.17 0.52 -18.19
N THR A 315 20.46 0.85 -18.33
CA THR A 315 21.53 -0.16 -18.42
C THR A 315 21.62 -0.98 -17.13
N GLU A 316 21.68 -2.30 -17.29
CA GLU A 316 21.86 -3.25 -16.20
C GLU A 316 23.31 -3.73 -16.14
N PHE A 317 23.79 -3.98 -14.92
CA PHE A 317 25.15 -4.43 -14.66
C PHE A 317 25.15 -5.58 -13.67
N ASP A 318 25.89 -6.63 -14.00
CA ASP A 318 26.23 -7.68 -13.06
C ASP A 318 27.30 -7.19 -12.08
N VAL A 319 27.05 -7.47 -10.81
CA VAL A 319 27.84 -7.00 -9.68
C VAL A 319 28.74 -8.13 -9.21
N ALA A 320 30.05 -7.91 -9.26
CA ALA A 320 31.02 -8.79 -8.64
C ALA A 320 31.01 -8.62 -7.12
N LYS A 321 31.16 -7.39 -6.64
CA LYS A 321 31.13 -7.07 -5.20
C LYS A 321 30.87 -5.59 -4.93
N ILE A 322 30.50 -5.30 -3.68
CA ILE A 322 30.40 -3.94 -3.16
C ILE A 322 31.66 -3.62 -2.35
N VAL A 323 32.38 -2.56 -2.70
CA VAL A 323 33.60 -2.14 -1.99
C VAL A 323 33.39 -0.83 -1.25
N LYS A 324 34.03 -0.67 -0.09
CA LYS A 324 34.00 0.56 0.70
C LYS A 324 35.00 1.57 0.16
N TYR A 325 34.62 2.84 0.12
CA TYR A 325 35.51 3.97 -0.18
C TYR A 325 35.11 5.18 0.67
N GLY A 326 35.89 5.46 1.71
CA GLY A 326 35.52 6.44 2.74
C GLY A 326 34.18 6.09 3.41
N TYR A 327 33.26 7.06 3.44
CA TYR A 327 31.89 6.89 3.95
C TYR A 327 30.89 6.37 2.92
N THR A 328 31.35 6.08 1.70
CA THR A 328 30.53 5.66 0.57
C THR A 328 30.92 4.26 0.11
N THR A 329 30.18 3.72 -0.86
CA THR A 329 30.55 2.44 -1.50
C THR A 329 30.62 2.58 -3.01
N ARG A 330 31.32 1.63 -3.63
CA ARG A 330 31.33 1.39 -5.08
C ARG A 330 30.79 0.01 -5.37
N ILE A 331 30.27 -0.14 -6.57
CA ILE A 331 29.90 -1.43 -7.13
C ILE A 331 31.02 -1.78 -8.08
N GLN A 332 31.76 -2.85 -7.78
CA GLN A 332 32.65 -3.45 -8.75
C GLN A 332 31.81 -4.38 -9.63
N LEU A 333 31.86 -4.15 -10.93
CA LEU A 333 31.17 -4.90 -11.95
C LEU A 333 31.90 -6.21 -12.25
N ALA A 334 31.23 -7.16 -12.87
CA ALA A 334 31.82 -8.44 -13.29
C ALA A 334 33.05 -8.27 -14.20
N ASN A 335 33.06 -7.23 -15.03
CA ASN A 335 34.20 -6.87 -15.90
C ASN A 335 35.32 -6.07 -15.19
N GLY A 336 35.30 -5.97 -13.86
CA GLY A 336 36.33 -5.32 -13.07
C GLY A 336 36.20 -3.79 -12.93
N TYR A 337 35.38 -3.13 -13.75
CA TYR A 337 35.12 -1.69 -13.65
C TYR A 337 34.26 -1.33 -12.44
N TYR A 338 34.24 -0.04 -12.11
CA TYR A 338 33.53 0.51 -10.97
C TYR A 338 32.42 1.47 -11.39
N ILE A 339 31.31 1.43 -10.66
CA ILE A 339 30.26 2.46 -10.68
C ILE A 339 29.91 2.88 -9.26
N SER A 340 29.20 4.00 -9.12
CA SER A 340 28.76 4.50 -7.81
C SER A 340 27.84 3.51 -7.09
N GLY A 341 28.10 3.27 -5.80
CA GLY A 341 27.22 2.49 -4.92
C GLY A 341 25.96 3.22 -4.45
N ASN A 342 25.72 4.44 -4.96
CA ASN A 342 24.55 5.23 -4.62
C ASN A 342 23.28 4.63 -5.25
N LYS A 343 22.33 4.22 -4.40
CA LYS A 343 21.07 3.57 -4.81
C LYS A 343 20.12 4.43 -5.62
N LYS A 344 20.30 5.76 -5.59
CA LYS A 344 19.52 6.69 -6.42
C LYS A 344 20.09 6.81 -7.84
N ILE A 345 21.33 6.37 -8.06
CA ILE A 345 21.95 6.27 -9.39
C ILE A 345 21.80 4.85 -9.90
N ASN A 346 22.22 3.85 -9.11
CA ASN A 346 22.22 2.44 -9.48
C ASN A 346 21.34 1.63 -8.52
N LYS A 347 20.14 1.23 -8.97
CA LYS A 347 19.12 0.56 -8.17
C LYS A 347 19.21 -0.95 -8.28
N PHE A 348 18.98 -1.65 -7.19
CA PHE A 348 19.00 -3.11 -7.15
C PHE A 348 17.90 -3.69 -8.04
N VAL A 349 18.28 -4.67 -8.86
CA VAL A 349 17.37 -5.51 -9.63
C VAL A 349 17.23 -6.81 -8.84
N LYS A 350 15.98 -7.19 -8.58
CA LYS A 350 15.68 -8.40 -7.80
C LYS A 350 15.97 -9.66 -8.58
#